data_AF-A0A7S2ME25-F1
#
_entry.id   AF-A0A7S2ME25-F1
#
_cell.length_a   1.000
_cell.length_b   1.000
_cell.length_c   1.000
_cell.angle_alpha   90.00
_cell.angle_beta   90.00
_cell.angle_gamma   90.00
#
_symmetry.space_group_name_H-M   'P 1'
#
loop_
_entity.id
_entity.type
_entity.pdbx_description
1 polymer ?
#
loop_
_entity_poly.entity_id
_entity_poly.type
_entity_poly.pdbx_seq_one_letter_code
_entity_poly.pdbx_strand_id
1 'polypeptide(L)'
;SAGTLWGLAQSSEFKRPLVDAGAVPPLVELLRKNGEAQSYAVATLCMLAEVGEGRKFIFTSNGVEPLMEIAKAAAGNWLRGQAVELLAQLGIKDPLAKSDGSFAPTLSPHTPRAGAVSARLASGDGSEGNGSGEQKESVSKLVANQPPPDPSEAFLMASQTALYEIVGSKPLQLRTHFEMTSDKAGELSFGKPVHVLEQRMTDDGKTRMAVMEEADTTILGWLTGASADGTKNLKPICYPILQVISAKPLVSRLQCDLSSEKAGDLVPDSYIYVMGW
;
A
#
# COMPACT_ATOMS: atom_id res chain seq x y z
N SER A 1 21.99 16.94 8.25
CA SER A 1 20.77 17.65 8.66
C SER A 1 19.71 17.47 7.57
N ALA A 2 18.43 17.78 7.84
CA ALA A 2 17.38 17.65 6.83
C ALA A 2 17.67 18.46 5.54
N GLY A 3 18.27 19.64 5.66
CA GLY A 3 18.69 20.44 4.50
C GLY A 3 19.77 19.77 3.63
N THR A 4 20.72 19.03 4.22
CA THR A 4 21.71 18.25 3.46
C THR A 4 21.05 17.12 2.68
N LEU A 5 20.10 16.42 3.31
CA LEU A 5 19.36 15.33 2.67
C LEU A 5 18.49 15.85 1.53
N TRP A 6 17.84 17.00 1.72
CA TRP A 6 17.12 17.68 0.65
C TRP A 6 18.04 18.00 -0.54
N GLY A 7 19.23 18.56 -0.26
CA GLY A 7 20.23 18.85 -1.28
C GLY A 7 20.61 17.63 -2.12
N LEU A 8 20.81 16.47 -1.48
CA LEU A 8 21.11 15.19 -2.14
C LEU A 8 19.91 14.64 -2.91
N ALA A 9 18.71 14.71 -2.33
CA ALA A 9 17.49 14.19 -2.90
C ALA A 9 17.03 14.92 -4.18
N GLN A 10 17.61 16.08 -4.51
CA GLN A 10 17.37 16.74 -5.79
C GLN A 10 17.90 15.92 -6.99
N SER A 11 18.95 15.13 -6.80
CA SER A 11 19.43 14.21 -7.82
C SER A 11 18.70 12.88 -7.71
N SER A 12 18.18 12.38 -8.83
CA SER A 12 17.46 11.10 -8.88
C SER A 12 18.33 9.91 -8.47
N GLU A 13 19.65 10.02 -8.64
CA GLU A 13 20.62 8.97 -8.30
C GLU A 13 20.70 8.69 -6.80
N PHE A 14 20.41 9.69 -5.96
CA PHE A 14 20.49 9.56 -4.49
C PHE A 14 19.14 9.26 -3.85
N LYS A 15 18.02 9.36 -4.57
CA LYS A 15 16.67 9.12 -4.01
C LYS A 15 16.52 7.69 -3.46
N ARG A 16 16.87 6.67 -4.25
CA ARG A 16 16.84 5.26 -3.80
C ARG A 16 17.83 4.97 -2.66
N PRO A 17 19.13 5.30 -2.79
CA PRO A 17 20.09 5.11 -1.70
C PRO A 17 19.68 5.76 -0.37
N LEU A 18 19.06 6.94 -0.41
CA LEU A 18 18.57 7.61 0.79
C LEU A 18 17.39 6.86 1.44
N VAL A 19 16.49 6.33 0.64
CA VAL A 19 15.38 5.51 1.12
C VAL A 19 15.91 4.21 1.74
N ASP A 20 16.81 3.51 1.05
CA ASP A 20 17.42 2.26 1.51
C ASP A 20 18.26 2.46 2.79
N ALA A 21 18.90 3.62 2.93
CA ALA A 21 19.63 4.00 4.14
C ALA A 21 18.72 4.34 5.33
N GLY A 22 17.39 4.25 5.18
CA GLY A 22 16.43 4.50 6.25
C GLY A 22 16.25 5.97 6.59
N ALA A 23 16.41 6.88 5.62
CA ALA A 23 16.21 8.32 5.86
C ALA A 23 14.75 8.70 6.16
N VAL A 24 13.78 7.87 5.74
CA VAL A 24 12.34 8.21 5.77
C VAL A 24 11.76 8.30 7.19
N PRO A 25 11.94 7.32 8.11
CA PRO A 25 11.35 7.42 9.45
C PRO A 25 11.80 8.65 10.26
N PRO A 26 13.11 9.02 10.29
CA PRO A 26 13.56 10.24 10.95
C PRO A 26 12.99 11.52 10.33
N LEU A 27 12.83 11.57 9.00
CA LEU A 27 12.21 12.70 8.32
C LEU A 27 10.72 12.83 8.67
N VAL A 28 10.01 11.70 8.82
CA VAL A 28 8.62 11.69 9.27
C VAL A 28 8.49 12.19 10.71
N GLU A 29 9.42 11.85 11.60
CA GLU A 29 9.43 12.39 12.96
C GLU A 29 9.62 13.92 12.97
N LEU A 30 10.43 14.46 12.06
CA LEU A 30 10.64 15.91 11.92
C LEU A 30 9.39 16.65 11.42
N LEU A 31 8.43 15.98 10.78
CA LEU A 31 7.16 16.60 10.37
C LEU A 31 6.33 17.08 11.56
N ARG A 32 6.49 16.45 12.73
CA ARG A 32 5.77 16.81 13.97
C ARG A 32 6.41 17.98 14.71
N LYS A 33 7.59 18.42 14.28
CA LYS A 33 8.27 19.60 14.84
C LYS A 33 7.85 20.84 14.06
N ASN A 34 8.00 22.01 14.68
CA ASN A 34 7.73 23.29 14.03
C ASN A 34 9.05 23.97 13.60
N GLY A 35 9.01 24.70 12.49
CA GLY A 35 10.13 25.52 12.01
C GLY A 35 10.85 24.94 10.79
N GLU A 36 12.06 25.43 10.52
CA GLU A 36 12.78 25.17 9.27
C GLU A 36 13.09 23.68 9.02
N ALA A 37 13.29 22.89 10.07
CA ALA A 37 13.49 21.46 9.96
C ALA A 37 12.26 20.73 9.39
N GLN A 38 11.05 21.21 9.70
CA GLN A 38 9.80 20.69 9.16
C GLN A 38 9.71 20.95 7.66
N SER A 39 10.11 22.16 7.23
CA SER A 39 10.16 22.57 5.83
C SER A 39 11.08 21.69 5.00
N TYR A 40 12.30 21.46 5.49
CA TYR A 40 13.24 20.56 4.82
C TYR A 40 12.77 19.10 4.85
N ALA A 41 12.11 18.66 5.91
CA ALA A 41 11.57 17.31 5.99
C ALA A 41 10.48 17.08 4.95
N VAL A 42 9.48 17.96 4.83
CA VAL A 42 8.41 17.86 3.81
C VAL A 42 9.03 17.87 2.41
N ALA A 43 9.93 18.81 2.12
CA ALA A 43 10.54 18.92 0.80
C ALA A 43 11.39 17.69 0.45
N THR A 44 12.14 17.13 1.40
CA THR A 44 12.92 15.91 1.18
C THR A 44 12.00 14.72 0.92
N LEU A 45 10.96 14.54 1.76
CA LEU A 45 10.00 13.45 1.59
C LEU A 45 9.23 13.55 0.27
N CYS A 46 8.94 14.76 -0.21
CA CYS A 46 8.33 14.98 -1.52
C CYS A 46 9.22 14.46 -2.67
N MET A 47 10.54 14.65 -2.58
CA MET A 47 11.47 14.12 -3.57
C MET A 47 11.61 12.59 -3.46
N LEU A 48 11.66 12.05 -2.24
CA LEU A 48 11.77 10.60 -2.02
C LEU A 48 10.49 9.85 -2.43
N ALA A 49 9.33 10.49 -2.32
CA ALA A 49 8.05 9.96 -2.76
C ALA A 49 7.93 9.82 -4.28
N GLU A 50 8.88 10.30 -5.10
CA GLU A 50 8.91 9.97 -6.53
C GLU A 50 9.20 8.49 -6.78
N VAL A 51 9.94 7.84 -5.86
CA VAL A 51 10.26 6.42 -5.91
C VAL A 51 9.21 5.62 -5.12
N GLY A 52 8.79 4.47 -5.66
CA GLY A 52 7.76 3.63 -5.03
C GLY A 52 8.09 3.18 -3.61
N GLU A 53 9.34 2.80 -3.35
CA GLU A 53 9.80 2.43 -2.00
C GLU A 53 9.69 3.62 -1.03
N GLY A 54 10.03 4.83 -1.47
CA GLY A 54 9.90 6.04 -0.65
C GLY A 54 8.46 6.29 -0.22
N ARG A 55 7.49 6.12 -1.14
CA ARG A 55 6.05 6.18 -0.79
C ARG A 55 5.69 5.13 0.26
N LYS A 56 6.09 3.87 0.06
CA LYS A 56 5.84 2.76 1.00
C LYS A 56 6.40 3.05 2.39
N PHE A 57 7.61 3.59 2.47
CA PHE A 57 8.23 3.92 3.75
C PHE A 57 7.58 5.12 4.45
N ILE A 58 7.08 6.11 3.71
CA ILE A 58 6.34 7.25 4.29
C ILE A 58 5.05 6.75 4.95
N PHE A 59 4.35 5.82 4.30
CA PHE A 59 3.15 5.21 4.86
C PHE A 59 3.44 4.37 6.10
N THR A 60 4.40 3.43 6.01
CA THR A 60 4.74 2.53 7.13
C THR A 60 5.34 3.27 8.33
N SER A 61 5.88 4.47 8.13
CA SER A 61 6.37 5.35 9.21
C SER A 61 5.29 6.26 9.82
N ASN A 62 4.02 6.08 9.45
CA ASN A 62 2.90 6.94 9.86
C ASN A 62 3.09 8.42 9.46
N GLY A 63 3.59 8.66 8.24
CA GLY A 63 3.83 10.01 7.72
C GLY A 63 2.59 10.75 7.24
N VAL A 64 1.49 10.05 6.96
CA VAL A 64 0.26 10.65 6.42
C VAL A 64 -0.41 11.60 7.40
N GLU A 65 -0.52 11.21 8.67
CA GLU A 65 -1.16 11.99 9.72
C GLU A 65 -0.51 13.38 9.89
N PRO A 66 0.80 13.51 10.12
CA PRO A 66 1.42 14.84 10.25
C PRO A 66 1.38 15.65 8.95
N LEU A 67 1.40 15.01 7.77
CA LEU A 67 1.19 15.71 6.50
C LEU A 67 -0.21 16.29 6.38
N MET A 68 -1.22 15.56 6.86
CA MET A 68 -2.61 16.00 6.89
C MET A 68 -2.81 17.19 7.84
N GLU A 69 -2.12 17.21 8.98
CA GLU A 69 -2.11 18.35 9.89
C GLU A 69 -1.47 19.58 9.25
N ILE A 70 -0.33 19.42 8.58
CA ILE A 70 0.34 20.49 7.84
C ILE A 70 -0.54 21.01 6.70
N ALA A 71 -1.23 20.13 5.97
CA ALA A 71 -2.13 20.50 4.87
C ALA A 71 -3.37 21.27 5.35
N LYS A 72 -3.81 21.05 6.60
CA LYS A 72 -4.92 21.80 7.24
C LYS A 72 -4.51 23.20 7.73
N ALA A 73 -3.21 23.52 7.78
CA ALA A 73 -2.75 24.85 8.13
C ALA A 73 -3.19 25.91 7.09
N ALA A 74 -3.22 27.19 7.49
CA ALA A 74 -3.78 28.29 6.69
C ALA A 74 -3.31 28.30 5.22
N ALA A 75 -4.26 28.56 4.31
CA ALA A 75 -4.00 28.65 2.88
C ALA A 75 -3.00 29.78 2.56
N GLY A 76 -2.02 29.51 1.69
CA GLY A 76 -0.96 30.45 1.31
C GLY A 76 0.42 30.18 1.92
N ASN A 77 0.53 29.23 2.85
CA ASN A 77 1.83 28.77 3.34
C ASN A 77 2.49 27.83 2.30
N TRP A 78 3.74 28.11 1.90
CA TRP A 78 4.52 27.23 1.02
C TRP A 78 4.54 25.77 1.52
N LEU A 79 4.64 25.59 2.84
CA LEU A 79 4.71 24.27 3.47
C LEU A 79 3.45 23.44 3.22
N ARG A 80 2.29 24.10 3.24
CA ARG A 80 1.00 23.48 2.94
C ARG A 80 0.98 22.97 1.50
N GLY A 81 1.44 23.78 0.54
CA GLY A 81 1.50 23.37 -0.87
C GLY A 81 2.32 22.10 -1.06
N GLN A 82 3.46 22.01 -0.37
CA GLN A 82 4.31 20.81 -0.44
C GLN A 82 3.71 19.60 0.28
N ALA A 83 3.02 19.81 1.40
CA ALA A 83 2.30 18.72 2.05
C ALA A 83 1.17 18.18 1.19
N VAL A 84 0.42 19.06 0.51
CA VAL A 84 -0.66 18.66 -0.42
C VAL A 84 -0.11 17.92 -1.65
N GLU A 85 1.00 18.40 -2.24
CA GLU A 85 1.66 17.72 -3.35
C GLU A 85 2.14 16.32 -2.94
N LEU A 86 2.80 16.22 -1.78
CA LEU A 86 3.22 14.93 -1.24
C LEU A 86 2.03 14.01 -0.98
N LEU A 87 0.95 14.51 -0.37
CA LEU A 87 -0.29 13.73 -0.21
C LEU A 87 -0.86 13.28 -1.56
N ALA A 88 -0.83 14.11 -2.59
CA ALA A 88 -1.27 13.75 -3.94
C ALA A 88 -0.40 12.65 -4.57
N GLN A 89 0.93 12.67 -4.37
CA GLN A 89 1.83 11.59 -4.79
C GLN A 89 1.58 10.27 -4.05
N LEU A 90 0.96 10.35 -2.87
CA LEU A 90 0.49 9.21 -2.08
C LEU A 90 -0.97 8.82 -2.43
N GLY A 91 -1.62 9.49 -3.38
CA GLY A 91 -3.03 9.25 -3.76
C GLY A 91 -4.07 9.86 -2.81
N ILE A 92 -3.66 10.74 -1.91
CA ILE A 92 -4.52 11.32 -0.87
C ILE A 92 -4.97 12.72 -1.30
N LYS A 93 -6.28 12.95 -1.31
CA LYS A 93 -6.89 14.24 -1.70
C LYS A 93 -6.62 15.33 -0.66
N ASP A 94 -6.51 16.58 -1.13
CA ASP A 94 -6.37 17.75 -0.27
C ASP A 94 -7.58 17.85 0.70
N PRO A 95 -7.36 17.92 2.03
CA PRO A 95 -8.43 18.05 3.03
C PRO A 95 -9.27 19.32 2.89
N LEU A 96 -8.81 20.30 2.12
CA LEU A 96 -9.46 21.59 1.93
C LEU A 96 -9.80 21.88 0.48
N ALA A 97 -9.65 20.90 -0.41
CA ALA A 97 -10.23 20.98 -1.75
C ALA A 97 -11.75 21.07 -1.63
N LYS A 98 -12.34 22.09 -2.25
CA LYS A 98 -13.79 22.18 -2.42
C LYS A 98 -14.22 21.00 -3.31
N SER A 99 -15.29 20.31 -2.92
CA SER A 99 -15.86 19.20 -3.67
C SER A 99 -16.49 19.71 -4.97
N ASP A 100 -15.68 19.94 -6.00
CA ASP A 100 -16.18 20.09 -7.36
C ASP A 100 -15.95 18.78 -8.11
N GLY A 101 -17.05 18.09 -8.40
CA GLY A 101 -17.05 16.95 -9.29
C GLY A 101 -16.66 17.40 -10.69
N SER A 102 -15.43 17.10 -11.11
CA SER A 102 -15.05 17.09 -12.51
C SER A 102 -13.81 16.24 -12.72
N PHE A 103 -13.97 15.18 -13.50
CA PHE A 103 -12.90 14.33 -13.98
C PHE A 103 -12.37 14.95 -15.28
N ALA A 104 -11.15 15.50 -15.26
CA ALA A 104 -10.39 15.76 -16.48
C ALA A 104 -8.88 15.75 -16.18
N PRO A 105 -8.08 14.99 -16.95
CA PRO A 105 -6.63 15.00 -16.84
C PRO A 105 -6.06 16.10 -17.73
N THR A 106 -5.29 17.04 -17.17
CA THR A 106 -4.50 17.97 -17.99
C THR A 106 -3.16 18.28 -17.32
N LEU A 107 -2.15 17.56 -17.81
CA LEU A 107 -0.80 18.01 -18.15
C LEU A 107 -0.44 19.45 -17.71
N SER A 108 0.59 19.56 -16.87
CA SER A 108 1.39 20.79 -16.74
C SER A 108 2.06 21.12 -18.07
N PRO A 109 2.30 22.42 -18.36
CA PRO A 109 3.68 22.80 -18.65
C PRO A 109 4.01 24.24 -18.21
N HIS A 110 4.96 24.40 -17.28
CA HIS A 110 5.78 25.61 -17.24
C HIS A 110 7.20 25.26 -16.80
N THR A 111 8.13 25.24 -17.74
CA THR A 111 9.43 25.92 -17.66
C THR A 111 10.04 26.04 -19.07
N PRO A 112 10.88 27.06 -19.33
CA PRO A 112 10.99 27.69 -20.63
C PRO A 112 12.01 27.07 -21.60
N ARG A 113 11.59 27.01 -22.87
CA ARG A 113 12.31 27.24 -24.14
C ARG A 113 13.86 27.29 -24.11
N ALA A 114 14.45 26.24 -24.72
CA ALA A 114 15.53 26.29 -25.71
C ALA A 114 15.38 25.00 -26.53
N GLY A 115 15.11 24.98 -27.84
CA GLY A 115 15.77 25.68 -28.92
C GLY A 115 16.80 24.74 -29.56
N ALA A 116 16.37 23.93 -30.55
CA ALA A 116 17.09 23.66 -31.81
C ALA A 116 16.76 22.27 -32.45
N VAL A 117 16.21 22.38 -33.67
CA VAL A 117 16.43 21.55 -34.88
C VAL A 117 15.90 20.11 -34.91
N SER A 118 14.78 19.96 -35.63
CA SER A 118 14.36 18.72 -36.28
C SER A 118 15.28 18.36 -37.46
N ALA A 119 15.65 17.09 -37.56
CA ALA A 119 15.93 16.45 -38.85
C ALA A 119 15.40 15.01 -38.82
N ARG A 120 14.78 14.65 -39.95
CA ARG A 120 13.91 13.52 -40.22
C ARG A 120 14.68 12.29 -40.73
N LEU A 121 14.01 11.14 -40.65
CA LEU A 121 13.94 10.00 -41.60
C LEU A 121 14.85 8.77 -41.40
N ALA A 122 14.14 7.63 -41.58
CA ALA A 122 14.53 6.37 -42.24
C ALA A 122 14.94 5.15 -41.37
N SER A 123 13.94 4.27 -41.19
CA SER A 123 13.90 2.83 -41.52
C SER A 123 15.19 1.99 -41.69
N GLY A 124 15.17 0.79 -41.09
CA GLY A 124 15.99 -0.40 -41.37
C GLY A 124 16.05 -1.28 -40.11
N ASP A 125 15.24 -2.34 -39.97
CA ASP A 125 15.43 -3.73 -40.46
C ASP A 125 16.61 -4.49 -39.81
N GLY A 126 16.35 -5.74 -39.37
CA GLY A 126 17.40 -6.73 -39.07
C GLY A 126 17.46 -7.34 -37.65
N SER A 127 16.80 -8.50 -37.51
CA SER A 127 17.21 -9.76 -36.84
C SER A 127 17.76 -9.87 -35.41
N GLU A 128 17.05 -10.77 -34.69
CA GLU A 128 17.53 -11.96 -33.95
C GLU A 128 18.24 -11.85 -32.59
N GLY A 129 17.51 -12.34 -31.57
CA GLY A 129 17.95 -13.48 -30.77
C GLY A 129 18.66 -13.17 -29.45
N ASN A 130 17.99 -13.41 -28.32
CA ASN A 130 18.39 -14.48 -27.39
C ASN A 130 17.33 -14.69 -26.31
N GLY A 131 17.04 -15.95 -26.01
CA GLY A 131 16.06 -16.35 -25.01
C GLY A 131 16.62 -16.34 -23.59
N SER A 132 15.79 -15.92 -22.65
CA SER A 132 15.78 -16.42 -21.28
C SER A 132 14.32 -16.58 -20.90
N GLY A 133 13.90 -17.84 -20.73
CA GLY A 133 12.51 -18.19 -20.49
C GLY A 133 12.02 -17.63 -19.16
N GLU A 134 11.20 -16.57 -19.22
CA GLU A 134 10.25 -16.28 -18.18
C GLU A 134 9.17 -17.37 -18.22
N GLN A 135 9.12 -18.19 -17.17
CA GLN A 135 7.97 -19.04 -16.93
C GLN A 135 6.74 -18.15 -16.79
N LYS A 136 5.89 -18.21 -17.80
CA LYS A 136 4.63 -17.49 -17.89
C LYS A 136 3.64 -18.11 -16.88
N GLU A 137 3.74 -17.74 -15.61
CA GLU A 137 2.72 -18.00 -14.60
C GLU A 137 1.46 -17.18 -14.96
N SER A 138 0.63 -17.75 -15.82
CA SER A 138 -0.65 -17.16 -16.22
C SER A 138 -1.69 -17.47 -15.16
N VAL A 139 -1.68 -16.73 -14.05
CA VAL A 139 -2.84 -16.67 -13.15
C VAL A 139 -3.94 -15.95 -13.94
N SER A 140 -5.06 -16.63 -14.18
CA SER A 140 -6.21 -16.03 -14.84
C SER A 140 -6.74 -14.93 -13.93
N LYS A 141 -6.47 -13.67 -14.28
CA LYS A 141 -7.00 -12.50 -13.57
C LYS A 141 -8.52 -12.56 -13.62
N LEU A 142 -9.14 -13.05 -12.56
CA LEU A 142 -10.57 -12.97 -12.42
C LEU A 142 -10.89 -11.53 -12.04
N VAL A 143 -11.30 -10.80 -13.06
CA VAL A 143 -12.15 -9.62 -12.95
C VAL A 143 -13.38 -10.08 -12.17
N ALA A 144 -13.36 -9.94 -10.85
CA ALA A 144 -14.59 -9.71 -10.12
C ALA A 144 -15.27 -8.56 -10.85
N ASN A 145 -16.56 -8.67 -11.15
CA ASN A 145 -17.37 -7.68 -11.91
C ASN A 145 -17.50 -6.32 -11.20
N GLN A 146 -16.46 -5.83 -10.58
CA GLN A 146 -16.34 -4.52 -9.99
C GLN A 146 -15.23 -3.77 -10.74
N PRO A 147 -15.43 -2.51 -11.13
CA PRO A 147 -14.35 -1.69 -11.65
C PRO A 147 -13.19 -1.72 -10.63
N PRO A 148 -11.93 -1.75 -11.09
CA PRO A 148 -10.79 -1.77 -10.18
C PRO A 148 -10.96 -0.61 -9.19
N PRO A 149 -10.86 -0.88 -7.87
CA PRO A 149 -10.92 0.18 -6.88
C PRO A 149 -9.87 1.24 -7.23
N ASP A 150 -10.18 2.51 -6.96
CA ASP A 150 -9.22 3.59 -7.08
C ASP A 150 -7.91 3.15 -6.40
N PRO A 151 -6.71 3.36 -6.99
CA PRO A 151 -5.45 2.90 -6.39
C PRO A 151 -5.29 3.33 -4.92
N SER A 152 -5.90 4.45 -4.54
CA SER A 152 -6.04 4.94 -3.17
C SER A 152 -6.88 4.02 -2.27
N GLU A 153 -8.02 3.51 -2.75
CA GLU A 153 -8.86 2.56 -2.02
C GLU A 153 -8.18 1.20 -1.86
N ALA A 154 -7.51 0.72 -2.90
CA ALA A 154 -6.78 -0.54 -2.81
C ALA A 154 -5.60 -0.47 -1.85
N PHE A 155 -4.89 0.66 -1.84
CA PHE A 155 -3.85 0.93 -0.87
C PHE A 155 -4.41 1.00 0.55
N LEU A 156 -5.56 1.65 0.75
CA LEU A 156 -6.24 1.67 2.05
C LEU A 156 -6.66 0.27 2.48
N MET A 157 -7.20 -0.55 1.58
CA MET A 157 -7.51 -1.96 1.85
C MET A 157 -6.26 -2.76 2.22
N ALA A 158 -5.15 -2.61 1.49
CA ALA A 158 -3.88 -3.27 1.81
C ALA A 158 -3.33 -2.83 3.18
N SER A 159 -3.46 -1.55 3.53
CA SER A 159 -3.01 -1.01 4.81
C SER A 159 -3.83 -1.50 6.01
N GLN A 160 -5.08 -1.89 5.76
CA GLN A 160 -6.03 -2.35 6.78
C GLN A 160 -6.16 -3.88 6.81
N THR A 161 -5.46 -4.61 5.94
CA THR A 161 -5.54 -6.07 5.84
C THR A 161 -4.22 -6.71 6.23
N ALA A 162 -4.29 -7.86 6.89
CA ALA A 162 -3.10 -8.58 7.33
C ALA A 162 -2.34 -9.17 6.14
N LEU A 163 -1.02 -9.03 6.16
CA LEU A 163 -0.11 -9.54 5.15
C LEU A 163 0.45 -10.89 5.62
N TYR A 164 0.38 -11.88 4.75
CA TYR A 164 0.83 -13.24 5.00
C TYR A 164 1.84 -13.68 3.94
N GLU A 165 2.72 -14.60 4.31
CA GLU A 165 3.58 -15.32 3.39
C GLU A 165 3.01 -16.71 3.16
N ILE A 166 2.96 -17.14 1.90
CA ILE A 166 2.61 -18.52 1.57
C ILE A 166 3.75 -19.44 2.01
N VAL A 167 3.43 -20.40 2.88
CA VAL A 167 4.39 -21.38 3.41
C VAL A 167 4.01 -22.79 2.96
N GLY A 168 5.03 -23.60 2.69
CA GLY A 168 4.85 -24.98 2.26
C GLY A 168 5.87 -25.38 1.21
N SER A 169 5.70 -26.59 0.69
CA SER A 169 6.58 -27.19 -0.32
C SER A 169 5.92 -27.33 -1.70
N LYS A 170 4.64 -26.93 -1.82
CA LYS A 170 3.85 -27.03 -3.06
C LYS A 170 3.09 -25.72 -3.31
N PRO A 171 2.93 -25.29 -4.57
CA PRO A 171 2.07 -24.16 -4.91
C PRO A 171 0.64 -24.37 -4.39
N LEU A 172 0.03 -23.32 -3.84
CA LEU A 172 -1.34 -23.36 -3.38
C LEU A 172 -2.30 -23.10 -4.53
N GLN A 173 -3.30 -23.95 -4.67
CA GLN A 173 -4.33 -23.78 -5.68
C GLN A 173 -5.29 -22.66 -5.28
N LEU A 174 -5.48 -21.70 -6.19
CA LEU A 174 -6.54 -20.70 -6.10
C LEU A 174 -7.81 -21.21 -6.79
N ARG A 175 -8.94 -20.93 -6.16
CA ARG A 175 -10.30 -21.26 -6.60
C ARG A 175 -11.06 -19.96 -6.87
N THR A 176 -11.91 -19.97 -7.87
CA THR A 176 -12.73 -18.80 -8.24
C THR A 176 -13.71 -18.38 -7.13
N HIS A 177 -14.19 -19.34 -6.33
CA HIS A 177 -15.17 -19.12 -5.27
C HIS A 177 -14.77 -19.83 -3.97
N PHE A 178 -15.53 -19.57 -2.91
CA PHE A 178 -15.31 -20.14 -1.58
C PHE A 178 -15.40 -21.67 -1.59
N GLU A 179 -16.17 -22.29 -2.48
CA GLU A 179 -16.34 -23.74 -2.54
C GLU A 179 -15.05 -24.44 -3.00
N MET A 180 -14.74 -25.61 -2.42
CA MET A 180 -13.56 -26.40 -2.83
C MET A 180 -13.73 -27.00 -4.23
N THR A 181 -14.96 -27.07 -4.73
CA THR A 181 -15.31 -27.63 -6.03
C THR A 181 -15.33 -26.58 -7.14
N SER A 182 -15.18 -25.29 -6.82
CA SER A 182 -15.23 -24.22 -7.82
C SER A 182 -14.07 -24.34 -8.82
N ASP A 183 -14.18 -23.63 -9.94
CA ASP A 183 -13.15 -23.60 -10.96
C ASP A 183 -11.79 -23.16 -10.41
N LYS A 184 -10.73 -23.66 -11.03
CA LYS A 184 -9.36 -23.25 -10.72
C LYS A 184 -9.12 -21.84 -11.25
N ALA A 185 -8.80 -20.90 -10.37
CA ALA A 185 -8.41 -19.54 -10.73
C ALA A 185 -6.92 -19.44 -11.10
N GLY A 186 -6.08 -20.26 -10.46
CA GLY A 186 -4.63 -20.25 -10.67
C GLY A 186 -3.90 -21.02 -9.57
N GLU A 187 -2.60 -20.73 -9.44
CA GLU A 187 -1.74 -21.24 -8.36
C GLU A 187 -0.86 -20.11 -7.84
N LEU A 188 -0.48 -20.20 -6.56
CA LEU A 188 0.47 -19.29 -5.93
C LEU A 188 1.66 -20.05 -5.38
N SER A 189 2.84 -19.62 -5.80
CA SER A 189 4.13 -20.16 -5.37
C SER A 189 4.46 -19.77 -3.92
N PHE A 190 5.25 -20.61 -3.24
CA PHE A 190 5.69 -20.38 -1.87
C PHE A 190 6.58 -19.13 -1.76
N GLY A 191 6.62 -18.51 -0.57
CA GLY A 191 7.40 -17.30 -0.31
C GLY A 191 6.77 -16.00 -0.84
N LYS A 192 5.63 -16.08 -1.54
CA LYS A 192 4.92 -14.91 -2.03
C LYS A 192 4.12 -14.23 -0.91
N PRO A 193 4.26 -12.90 -0.73
CA PRO A 193 3.41 -12.15 0.18
C PRO A 193 2.02 -11.92 -0.44
N VAL A 194 0.98 -12.13 0.36
CA VAL A 194 -0.42 -11.92 -0.02
C VAL A 194 -1.20 -11.28 1.11
N HIS A 195 -2.14 -10.40 0.76
CA HIS A 195 -3.13 -9.90 1.70
C HIS A 195 -4.27 -10.91 1.82
N VAL A 196 -4.71 -11.17 3.06
CA VAL A 196 -5.91 -11.95 3.32
C VAL A 196 -7.05 -10.97 3.58
N LEU A 197 -8.03 -10.95 2.67
CA LEU A 197 -9.19 -10.06 2.74
C LEU A 197 -10.31 -10.65 3.60
N GLU A 198 -10.48 -11.97 3.49
CA GLU A 198 -11.54 -12.69 4.18
C GLU A 198 -11.07 -14.09 4.54
N GLN A 199 -11.49 -14.57 5.72
CA GLN A 199 -11.23 -15.92 6.21
C GLN A 199 -12.54 -16.57 6.66
N ARG A 200 -12.80 -17.80 6.21
CA ARG A 200 -13.98 -18.59 6.58
C ARG A 200 -13.61 -20.05 6.81
N MET A 201 -14.23 -20.68 7.79
CA MET A 201 -14.12 -22.11 8.01
C MET A 201 -15.21 -22.85 7.23
N THR A 202 -14.85 -23.95 6.58
CA THR A 202 -15.81 -24.89 5.96
C THR A 202 -16.29 -25.91 6.99
N ASP A 203 -17.43 -26.55 6.73
CA ASP A 203 -17.96 -27.63 7.57
C ASP A 203 -16.97 -28.79 7.79
N ASP A 204 -16.06 -29.02 6.82
CA ASP A 204 -14.97 -29.99 6.89
C ASP A 204 -13.80 -29.58 7.80
N GLY A 205 -13.90 -28.46 8.52
CA GLY A 205 -12.87 -27.94 9.42
C GLY A 205 -11.65 -27.29 8.72
N LYS A 206 -11.69 -27.12 7.39
CA LYS A 206 -10.66 -26.36 6.66
C LYS A 206 -10.93 -24.86 6.73
N THR A 207 -9.87 -24.07 6.79
CA THR A 207 -9.94 -22.61 6.70
C THR A 207 -9.65 -22.17 5.28
N ARG A 208 -10.61 -21.48 4.66
CA ARG A 208 -10.48 -20.84 3.35
C ARG A 208 -10.20 -19.35 3.51
N MET A 209 -9.31 -18.83 2.68
CA MET A 209 -8.92 -17.43 2.68
C MET A 209 -9.05 -16.86 1.27
N ALA A 210 -9.70 -15.70 1.13
CA ALA A 210 -9.69 -14.91 -0.09
C ALA A 210 -8.45 -14.01 -0.08
N VAL A 211 -7.67 -14.07 -1.15
CA VAL A 211 -6.34 -13.44 -1.19
C VAL A 211 -6.15 -12.49 -2.37
N MET A 212 -5.27 -11.53 -2.14
CA MET A 212 -4.86 -10.45 -3.04
C MET A 212 -3.31 -10.38 -3.04
N GLU A 213 -2.69 -10.04 -4.17
CA GLU A 213 -1.24 -9.82 -4.23
C GLU A 213 -0.86 -8.50 -3.54
N GLU A 214 0.34 -8.38 -2.97
CA GLU A 214 0.80 -7.16 -2.26
C GLU A 214 0.68 -5.87 -3.09
N ALA A 215 0.85 -5.96 -4.42
CA ALA A 215 0.87 -4.81 -5.32
C ALA A 215 -0.35 -4.72 -6.27
N ASP A 216 -1.29 -5.67 -6.20
CA ASP A 216 -2.48 -5.70 -7.05
C ASP A 216 -3.74 -5.50 -6.18
N THR A 217 -4.76 -4.92 -6.77
CA THR A 217 -6.04 -4.60 -6.15
C THR A 217 -7.10 -5.66 -6.44
N THR A 218 -6.71 -6.65 -7.27
CA THR A 218 -7.57 -7.71 -7.75
C THR A 218 -7.55 -8.91 -6.80
N ILE A 219 -8.73 -9.37 -6.40
CA ILE A 219 -8.87 -10.64 -5.69
C ILE A 219 -8.41 -11.76 -6.64
N LEU A 220 -7.36 -12.48 -6.25
CA LEU A 220 -6.82 -13.59 -7.04
C LEU A 220 -7.71 -14.84 -6.94
N GLY A 221 -8.38 -15.00 -5.81
CA GLY A 221 -9.32 -16.08 -5.54
C GLY A 221 -9.19 -16.59 -4.11
N TRP A 222 -9.79 -17.75 -3.88
CA TRP A 222 -9.82 -18.43 -2.60
C TRP A 222 -8.82 -19.57 -2.54
N LEU A 223 -8.05 -19.67 -1.46
CA LEU A 223 -7.15 -20.79 -1.18
C LEU A 223 -7.49 -21.48 0.14
N THR A 224 -6.83 -22.60 0.44
CA THR A 224 -6.89 -23.26 1.75
C THR A 224 -5.75 -22.76 2.63
N GLY A 225 -6.05 -21.87 3.57
CA GLY A 225 -5.08 -21.30 4.48
C GLY A 225 -4.70 -22.21 5.64
N ALA A 226 -5.66 -23.01 6.11
CA ALA A 226 -5.40 -24.11 7.04
C ALA A 226 -6.17 -25.36 6.63
N SER A 227 -5.49 -26.50 6.71
CA SER A 227 -6.09 -27.82 6.49
C SER A 227 -6.85 -28.29 7.74
N ALA A 228 -7.71 -29.29 7.57
CA ALA A 228 -8.54 -29.84 8.66
C ALA A 228 -7.72 -30.47 9.81
N ASP A 229 -6.46 -30.83 9.53
CA ASP A 229 -5.49 -31.33 10.50
C ASP A 229 -4.77 -30.20 11.27
N GLY A 230 -5.11 -28.93 10.99
CA GLY A 230 -4.47 -27.74 11.57
C GLY A 230 -3.19 -27.30 10.88
N THR A 231 -2.77 -27.96 9.80
CA THR A 231 -1.60 -27.53 9.01
C THR A 231 -1.86 -26.16 8.39
N LYS A 232 -1.05 -25.16 8.78
CA LYS A 232 -1.12 -23.80 8.23
C LYS A 232 -0.28 -23.67 6.97
N ASN A 233 -0.89 -23.19 5.90
CA ASN A 233 -0.23 -22.93 4.61
C ASN A 233 0.15 -21.45 4.45
N LEU A 234 -0.18 -20.61 5.42
CA LEU A 234 0.23 -19.20 5.46
C LEU A 234 0.79 -18.86 6.84
N LYS A 235 1.84 -18.05 6.87
CA LYS A 235 2.34 -17.44 8.12
C LYS A 235 2.12 -15.92 8.06
N PRO A 236 1.67 -15.30 9.16
CA PRO A 236 1.52 -13.85 9.22
C PRO A 236 2.90 -13.17 9.15
N ILE A 237 2.99 -12.11 8.34
CA ILE A 237 4.17 -11.23 8.27
C ILE A 237 3.88 -9.94 9.03
N CYS A 238 2.72 -9.33 8.77
CA CYS A 238 2.33 -8.04 9.33
C CYS A 238 0.83 -8.01 9.63
N TYR A 239 0.47 -7.42 10.77
CA TYR A 239 -0.91 -7.17 11.15
C TYR A 239 -1.21 -5.68 11.07
N PRO A 240 -2.41 -5.29 10.58
CA PRO A 240 -2.78 -3.89 10.53
C PRO A 240 -2.89 -3.33 11.95
N ILE A 241 -2.40 -2.09 12.09
CA ILE A 241 -2.51 -1.32 13.32
C ILE A 241 -3.66 -0.33 13.13
N LEU A 242 -4.67 -0.39 13.99
CA LEU A 242 -5.81 0.51 13.96
C LEU A 242 -5.81 1.43 15.19
N GLN A 243 -6.29 2.66 15.03
CA GLN A 243 -6.56 3.56 16.14
C GLN A 243 -8.02 3.41 16.60
N VAL A 244 -8.22 3.38 17.92
CA VAL A 244 -9.55 3.37 18.53
C VAL A 244 -10.11 4.79 18.51
N ILE A 245 -10.93 5.11 17.51
CA ILE A 245 -11.53 6.45 17.34
C ILE A 245 -12.85 6.66 18.11
N SER A 246 -13.31 5.66 18.87
CA SER A 246 -14.58 5.75 19.57
C SER A 246 -14.49 6.69 20.77
N ALA A 247 -15.51 7.51 21.00
CA ALA A 247 -15.57 8.42 22.14
C ALA A 247 -15.64 7.71 23.51
N LYS A 248 -16.02 6.43 23.52
CA LYS A 248 -16.08 5.58 24.72
C LYS A 248 -15.19 4.35 24.51
N PRO A 249 -14.63 3.76 25.58
CA PRO A 249 -13.86 2.52 25.47
C PRO A 249 -14.68 1.41 24.84
N LEU A 250 -14.06 0.67 23.91
CA LEU A 250 -14.67 -0.52 23.31
C LEU A 250 -14.40 -1.75 24.18
N VAL A 251 -15.40 -2.60 24.35
CA VAL A 251 -15.23 -3.85 25.10
C VAL A 251 -14.67 -4.93 24.16
N SER A 252 -13.49 -5.45 24.48
CA SER A 252 -12.94 -6.65 23.84
C SER A 252 -13.44 -7.92 24.55
N ARG A 253 -13.65 -9.00 23.79
CA ARG A 253 -14.19 -10.27 24.27
C ARG A 253 -13.31 -11.45 23.85
N LEU A 254 -13.38 -12.56 24.60
CA LEU A 254 -12.55 -13.74 24.35
C LEU A 254 -12.96 -14.52 23.08
N GLN A 255 -14.21 -14.39 22.63
CA GLN A 255 -14.71 -15.05 21.42
C GLN A 255 -15.46 -14.07 20.51
N CYS A 256 -15.69 -14.49 19.26
CA CYS A 256 -16.50 -13.78 18.26
C CYS A 256 -18.01 -13.90 18.57
N ASP A 257 -18.38 -13.54 19.81
CA ASP A 257 -19.75 -13.52 20.33
C ASP A 257 -19.89 -12.37 21.35
N LEU A 258 -20.95 -11.60 21.23
CA LEU A 258 -21.28 -10.50 22.14
C LEU A 258 -21.62 -10.96 23.56
N SER A 259 -21.97 -12.25 23.74
CA SER A 259 -22.23 -12.82 25.07
C SER A 259 -20.98 -13.35 25.77
N SER A 260 -19.87 -13.48 25.04
CA SER A 260 -18.59 -14.00 25.56
C SER A 260 -18.01 -13.14 26.68
N GLU A 261 -17.21 -13.76 27.56
CA GLU A 261 -16.52 -13.09 28.64
C GLU A 261 -15.72 -11.87 28.16
N LYS A 262 -15.75 -10.81 28.97
CA LYS A 262 -14.99 -9.59 28.72
C LYS A 262 -13.50 -9.87 28.89
N ALA A 263 -12.73 -9.62 27.84
CA ALA A 263 -11.27 -9.73 27.86
C ALA A 263 -10.61 -8.43 28.37
N GLY A 264 -11.23 -7.27 28.11
CA GLY A 264 -10.69 -5.98 28.52
C GLY A 264 -11.35 -4.81 27.78
N ASP A 265 -10.85 -3.59 28.01
CA ASP A 265 -11.31 -2.38 27.33
C ASP A 265 -10.22 -1.82 26.41
N LEU A 266 -10.62 -1.43 25.21
CA LEU A 266 -9.80 -0.71 24.24
C LEU A 266 -10.07 0.79 24.42
N VAL A 267 -9.06 1.52 24.87
CA VAL A 267 -9.18 2.93 25.27
C VAL A 267 -9.26 3.82 24.02
N PRO A 268 -10.07 4.90 24.02
CA PRO A 268 -10.01 5.92 22.97
C PRO A 268 -8.58 6.40 22.70
N ASP A 269 -8.28 6.68 21.44
CA ASP A 269 -6.97 7.12 20.92
C ASP A 269 -5.82 6.11 21.08
N SER A 270 -6.07 4.92 21.62
CA SER A 270 -5.08 3.83 21.64
C SER A 270 -4.94 3.15 20.29
N TYR A 271 -3.78 2.54 20.05
CA TYR A 271 -3.51 1.73 18.86
C TYR A 271 -3.60 0.24 19.18
N ILE A 272 -4.23 -0.54 18.31
CA ILE A 272 -4.45 -1.97 18.47
C ILE A 272 -3.95 -2.73 17.23
N TYR A 273 -3.43 -3.92 17.44
CA TYR A 273 -3.18 -4.88 16.35
C TYR A 273 -4.43 -5.71 16.11
N VAL A 274 -4.85 -5.81 14.85
CA VAL A 274 -5.92 -6.75 14.49
C VAL A 274 -5.28 -8.05 14.04
N MET A 275 -5.33 -9.05 14.93
CA MET A 275 -4.88 -10.39 14.64
C MET A 275 -5.98 -11.12 13.86
N GLY A 276 -5.64 -11.70 12.71
CA GLY A 276 -6.52 -12.65 12.03
C GLY A 276 -6.64 -13.93 12.85
N TRP A 277 -7.88 -14.38 13.10
CA TRP A 277 -8.21 -15.66 13.74
C TRP A 277 -8.57 -16.67 12.67
#